data_AF-A0A8H4AY10-F1
#
_entry.id   AF-A0A8H4AY10-F1
#
_cell.length_a   1.000
_cell.length_b   1.000
_cell.length_c   1.000
_cell.angle_alpha   90.00
_cell.angle_beta   90.00
_cell.angle_gamma   90.00
#
_symmetry.space_group_name_H-M   'P 1'
#
loop_
_entity.id
_entity.type
_entity.pdbx_description
1 polymer ?
#
loop_
_entity_poly.entity_id
_entity_poly.type
_entity_poly.pdbx_seq_one_letter_code
_entity_poly.pdbx_strand_id
1 'polypeptide(L)'
;MSTPNSTPTFVSQELTNILSEFEYGVKPNSIKICQKTAENSNFQLCLLENIQLTIRITDIGFIITDANPYPTANDVNNVDLETVKKWINHPFETMEALLLATSPKFGEIFHQILFNKLLDLQSHQDVDNYE
;
A
#
# COMPACT_ATOMS: atom_id res chain seq x y z
N MET A 1 -18.83 20.29 -31.37
CA MET A 1 -17.70 19.35 -31.42
C MET A 1 -16.82 19.61 -30.21
N SER A 2 -16.50 18.54 -29.49
CA SER A 2 -15.44 18.38 -28.47
C SER A 2 -15.68 18.95 -27.06
N THR A 3 -16.25 18.12 -26.18
CA THR A 3 -15.79 17.96 -24.78
C THR A 3 -14.81 16.78 -24.76
N PRO A 4 -13.73 16.74 -23.92
CA PRO A 4 -13.86 16.53 -22.47
C PRO A 4 -12.72 17.13 -21.61
N ASN A 5 -13.03 17.89 -20.56
CA ASN A 5 -12.05 18.30 -19.55
C ASN A 5 -12.60 17.98 -18.15
N SER A 6 -12.47 16.71 -17.71
CA SER A 6 -12.88 16.29 -16.35
C SER A 6 -12.12 15.04 -15.85
N THR A 7 -10.83 14.90 -16.16
CA THR A 7 -10.05 13.66 -15.90
C THR A 7 -8.91 13.72 -14.84
N PRO A 8 -8.44 14.87 -14.30
CA PRO A 8 -7.36 14.81 -13.31
C PRO A 8 -7.84 14.31 -11.94
N THR A 9 -9.01 14.75 -11.48
CA THR A 9 -9.56 14.49 -10.14
C THR A 9 -10.10 13.07 -9.94
N PHE A 10 -10.76 12.50 -10.95
CA PHE A 10 -11.38 11.17 -10.83
C PHE A 10 -10.34 10.07 -10.57
N VAL A 11 -9.25 10.02 -11.34
CA VAL A 11 -8.20 9.01 -11.16
C VAL A 11 -7.48 9.18 -9.82
N SER A 12 -7.30 10.43 -9.35
CA SER A 12 -6.71 10.67 -8.03
C SER A 12 -7.64 10.18 -6.92
N GLN A 13 -8.95 10.38 -7.07
CA GLN A 13 -9.94 9.90 -6.12
C GLN A 13 -10.00 8.37 -6.10
N GLU A 14 -10.03 7.72 -7.26
CA GLU A 14 -10.03 6.25 -7.36
C GLU A 14 -8.74 5.66 -6.79
N LEU A 15 -7.59 6.28 -7.07
CA LEU A 15 -6.33 5.88 -6.45
C LEU A 15 -6.33 6.07 -4.95
N THR A 16 -6.85 7.20 -4.46
CA THR A 16 -7.01 7.41 -3.02
C THR A 16 -7.96 6.39 -2.40
N ASN A 17 -9.04 6.02 -3.09
CA ASN A 17 -9.99 5.01 -2.61
C ASN A 17 -9.32 3.63 -2.50
N ILE A 18 -8.62 3.19 -3.56
CA ILE A 18 -7.88 1.91 -3.55
C ILE A 18 -6.81 1.93 -2.45
N LEU A 19 -6.08 3.04 -2.32
CA LEU A 19 -5.03 3.16 -1.31
C LEU A 19 -5.59 3.26 0.12
N SER A 20 -6.84 3.76 0.28
CA SER A 20 -7.51 3.82 1.59
C SER A 20 -7.79 2.43 2.16
N GLU A 21 -7.98 1.42 1.30
CA GLU A 21 -8.13 0.04 1.73
C GLU A 21 -6.88 -0.50 2.43
N PHE A 22 -5.70 0.08 2.15
CA PHE A 22 -4.42 -0.34 2.73
C PHE A 22 -3.94 0.55 3.88
N GLU A 23 -4.72 1.56 4.30
CA GLU A 23 -4.34 2.47 5.40
C GLU A 23 -4.10 1.75 6.73
N TYR A 24 -4.71 0.58 6.95
CA TYR A 24 -4.48 -0.21 8.16
C TYR A 24 -3.04 -0.73 8.30
N GLY A 25 -2.32 -0.81 7.17
CA GLY A 25 -0.99 -1.40 7.10
C GLY A 25 0.13 -0.41 6.74
N VAL A 26 -0.20 0.87 6.60
CA VAL A 26 0.75 1.96 6.39
C VAL A 26 0.53 3.04 7.46
N LYS A 27 1.43 4.02 7.56
CA LYS A 27 1.17 5.14 8.49
C LYS A 27 -0.11 5.88 8.09
N PRO A 28 -1.00 6.19 9.05
CA PRO A 28 -2.22 6.94 8.77
C PRO A 28 -1.90 8.28 8.09
N ASN A 29 -2.70 8.67 7.08
CA ASN A 29 -2.52 9.92 6.33
C ASN A 29 -1.14 10.08 5.66
N SER A 30 -0.39 9.00 5.45
CA SER A 30 0.94 9.08 4.86
C SER A 30 0.98 8.95 3.34
N ILE A 31 -0.15 8.55 2.73
CA ILE A 31 -0.28 8.42 1.30
C ILE A 31 -0.35 9.82 0.67
N LYS A 32 0.62 10.14 -0.18
CA LYS A 32 0.70 11.42 -0.89
C LYS A 32 0.90 11.16 -2.38
N ILE A 33 0.00 11.65 -3.22
CA ILE A 33 0.14 11.55 -4.67
C ILE A 33 1.08 12.67 -5.13
N CYS A 34 2.27 12.31 -5.62
CA CYS A 34 3.37 13.28 -5.78
C CYS A 34 3.37 14.01 -7.11
N GLN A 35 2.90 13.38 -8.20
CA GLN A 35 2.76 14.05 -9.50
C GLN A 35 2.00 13.17 -10.48
N LYS A 36 1.12 13.81 -11.25
CA LYS A 36 0.38 13.21 -12.37
C LYS A 36 0.87 13.89 -13.65
N THR A 37 1.99 13.43 -14.21
CA THR A 37 2.21 13.69 -15.64
C THR A 37 1.41 12.65 -16.41
N ALA A 38 0.95 12.99 -17.62
CA ALA A 38 0.06 12.15 -18.42
C ALA A 38 0.58 10.72 -18.70
N GLU A 39 1.84 10.45 -18.40
CA GLU A 39 2.55 9.21 -18.70
C GLU A 39 3.03 8.43 -17.46
N ASN A 40 3.04 9.03 -16.25
CA ASN A 40 3.53 8.35 -15.04
C ASN A 40 2.74 8.78 -13.80
N SER A 41 1.94 7.86 -13.25
CA SER A 41 1.24 8.08 -11.97
C SER A 41 2.14 7.63 -10.83
N ASN A 42 2.85 8.58 -10.21
CA ASN A 42 3.72 8.32 -9.07
C ASN A 42 3.04 8.78 -7.77
N PHE A 43 3.10 7.95 -6.75
CA PHE A 43 2.66 8.29 -5.40
C PHE A 43 3.68 7.86 -4.37
N GLN A 44 3.59 8.46 -3.19
CA GLN A 44 4.39 8.15 -2.03
C GLN A 44 3.51 7.60 -0.92
N LEU A 45 4.04 6.67 -0.15
CA LEU A 45 3.44 6.21 1.09
C LEU A 45 4.54 6.01 2.15
N CYS A 46 4.15 5.98 3.42
CA CYS A 46 5.08 5.68 4.51
C CYS A 46 4.68 4.38 5.19
N LEU A 47 5.62 3.45 5.25
CA LEU A 47 5.47 2.19 5.96
C LEU A 47 5.49 2.40 7.49
N LEU A 48 5.01 1.40 8.23
CA LEU A 48 5.00 1.39 9.70
C LEU A 48 6.42 1.32 10.32
N GLU A 49 7.40 0.99 9.50
CA GLU A 49 8.85 0.98 9.77
C GLU A 49 9.50 2.36 9.60
N ASN A 50 8.69 3.41 9.41
CA ASN A 50 9.18 4.78 9.16
C ASN A 50 9.97 4.92 7.85
N ILE A 51 9.62 4.14 6.83
CA ILE A 51 10.27 4.17 5.52
C ILE A 51 9.29 4.77 4.51
N GLN A 52 9.72 5.82 3.81
CA GLN A 52 8.97 6.41 2.72
C GLN A 52 9.30 5.71 1.41
N LEU A 53 8.28 5.20 0.73
CA LEU A 53 8.39 4.65 -0.62
C LEU A 53 7.91 5.68 -1.63
N THR A 54 8.59 5.75 -2.77
CA THR A 54 8.04 6.33 -3.99
C THR A 54 7.73 5.19 -4.94
N ILE A 55 6.47 5.11 -5.35
CA ILE A 55 5.93 4.02 -6.15
C ILE A 55 5.36 4.60 -7.44
N ARG A 56 5.72 3.98 -8.56
CA ARG A 56 5.16 4.23 -9.88
C ARG A 56 4.14 3.16 -10.22
N ILE A 57 3.00 3.60 -10.73
CA ILE A 57 1.98 2.71 -11.29
C ILE A 57 2.25 2.54 -12.78
N THR A 58 2.24 1.29 -13.21
CA THR A 58 2.44 0.86 -14.60
C THR A 58 1.31 -0.04 -15.05
N ASP A 59 1.28 -0.36 -16.33
CA ASP A 59 0.36 -1.33 -16.94
C ASP A 59 0.55 -2.76 -16.39
N ILE A 60 1.72 -3.07 -15.85
CA ILE A 60 2.06 -4.37 -15.26
C ILE A 60 1.99 -4.38 -13.71
N GLY A 61 1.50 -3.30 -13.09
CA GLY A 61 1.38 -3.18 -11.63
C GLY A 61 2.22 -2.05 -11.02
N PHE A 62 2.81 -2.29 -9.86
CA PHE A 62 3.48 -1.30 -9.01
C PHE A 62 4.99 -1.50 -9.01
N ILE A 63 5.76 -0.42 -9.16
CA ILE A 63 7.23 -0.44 -9.12
C ILE A 63 7.72 0.58 -8.10
N ILE A 64 8.56 0.14 -7.17
CA ILE A 64 9.24 1.04 -6.24
C ILE A 64 10.37 1.75 -7.00
N THR A 65 10.30 3.06 -7.10
CA THR A 65 11.34 3.87 -7.76
C THR A 65 12.36 4.38 -6.76
N ASP A 66 11.96 4.59 -5.51
CA ASP A 66 12.83 5.13 -4.48
C ASP A 66 12.36 4.74 -3.07
N ALA A 67 13.31 4.64 -2.13
CA ALA A 67 13.03 4.29 -0.73
C ALA A 67 13.96 5.06 0.21
N ASN A 68 13.38 5.90 1.07
CA ASN A 68 14.11 6.76 1.99
C ASN A 68 13.59 6.66 3.42
N PRO A 69 14.42 6.95 4.43
CA PRO A 69 13.95 7.25 5.78
C PRO A 69 12.86 8.31 5.76
N TYR A 70 11.78 8.12 6.52
CA TYR A 70 10.76 9.16 6.65
C TYR A 70 11.36 10.38 7.38
N PRO A 71 11.26 11.61 6.83
CA PRO A 71 12.07 12.75 7.29
C PRO A 71 11.94 13.13 8.75
N THR A 72 10.79 12.83 9.37
CA THR A 72 10.50 13.18 10.76
C THR A 72 10.65 11.99 11.72
N ALA A 73 11.16 10.86 11.26
CA ALA A 73 11.36 9.68 12.09
C ALA A 73 12.80 9.64 12.62
N ASN A 74 12.93 9.57 13.94
CA ASN A 74 14.23 9.48 14.61
C ASN A 74 14.76 8.04 14.68
N ASP A 75 13.90 7.04 14.51
CA ASP A 75 14.24 5.61 14.62
C ASP A 75 13.81 4.86 13.34
N VAL A 76 14.66 4.94 12.31
CA VAL A 76 14.58 4.04 11.15
C VAL A 76 15.60 2.94 11.35
N ASN A 77 15.12 1.69 11.35
CA ASN A 77 15.99 0.54 11.37
C ASN A 77 16.67 0.40 10.00
N ASN A 78 17.99 0.55 9.97
CA ASN A 78 18.77 0.43 8.73
C ASN A 78 18.60 -0.93 8.05
N VAL A 79 18.36 -2.01 8.81
CA VAL A 79 18.14 -3.35 8.23
C VAL A 79 16.84 -3.40 7.43
N ASP A 80 15.79 -2.76 7.92
CA ASP A 80 14.49 -2.71 7.24
C ASP A 80 14.60 -1.85 5.97
N LEU A 81 15.28 -0.71 6.05
CA LEU A 81 15.54 0.15 4.88
C LEU A 81 16.34 -0.56 3.79
N GLU A 82 17.41 -1.27 4.15
CA GLU A 82 18.22 -2.02 3.18
C GLU A 82 17.43 -3.19 2.58
N THR A 83 16.49 -3.78 3.33
CA THR A 83 15.59 -4.82 2.81
C THR A 83 14.63 -4.25 1.78
N VAL A 84 14.04 -3.10 2.05
CA VAL A 84 13.17 -2.38 1.09
C VAL A 84 13.93 -2.02 -0.18
N LYS A 85 15.18 -1.53 -0.06
CA LYS A 85 15.98 -1.13 -1.22
C LYS A 85 16.24 -2.26 -2.22
N LYS A 86 16.26 -3.52 -1.77
CA LYS A 86 16.40 -4.69 -2.66
C LYS A 86 15.25 -4.82 -3.66
N TRP A 87 14.10 -4.25 -3.34
CA TRP A 87 12.89 -4.29 -4.16
C TRP A 87 12.74 -3.07 -5.08
N ILE A 88 13.71 -2.15 -5.09
CA ILE A 88 13.72 -1.03 -6.04
C ILE A 88 13.82 -1.56 -7.47
N ASN A 89 13.01 -1.01 -8.37
CA ASN A 89 12.83 -1.44 -9.75
C ASN A 89 12.28 -2.86 -9.94
N HIS A 90 11.83 -3.52 -8.86
CA HIS A 90 11.12 -4.79 -8.96
C HIS A 90 9.62 -4.54 -9.20
N PRO A 91 9.00 -5.18 -10.21
CA PRO A 91 7.57 -5.06 -10.44
C PRO A 91 6.77 -5.96 -9.47
N PHE A 92 5.68 -5.42 -8.95
CA PHE A 92 4.71 -6.14 -8.14
C PHE A 92 3.34 -6.07 -8.82
N GLU A 93 2.67 -7.21 -8.97
CA GLU A 93 1.33 -7.24 -9.56
C GLU A 93 0.29 -6.50 -8.71
N THR A 94 0.37 -6.65 -7.38
CA THR A 94 -0.60 -6.05 -6.45
C THR A 94 0.08 -5.23 -5.36
N MET A 95 -0.70 -4.34 -4.75
CA MET A 95 -0.23 -3.53 -3.62
C MET A 95 0.07 -4.42 -2.40
N GLU A 96 -0.72 -5.46 -2.15
CA GLU A 96 -0.47 -6.41 -1.06
C GLU A 96 0.89 -7.09 -1.23
N ALA A 97 1.23 -7.54 -2.45
CA ALA A 97 2.51 -8.17 -2.73
C ALA A 97 3.68 -7.21 -2.44
N LEU A 98 3.53 -5.94 -2.82
CA LEU A 98 4.50 -4.89 -2.53
C LEU A 98 4.64 -4.67 -1.02
N LEU A 99 3.52 -4.50 -0.30
CA LEU A 99 3.53 -4.21 1.14
C LEU A 99 4.02 -5.41 1.97
N LEU A 100 3.67 -6.65 1.59
CA LEU A 100 4.18 -7.87 2.22
C LEU A 100 5.69 -8.05 2.03
N ALA A 101 6.22 -7.65 0.87
CA ALA A 101 7.64 -7.74 0.59
C ALA A 101 8.47 -6.64 1.27
N THR A 102 7.86 -5.46 1.50
CA THR A 102 8.57 -4.27 1.98
C THR A 102 8.30 -3.91 3.44
N SER A 103 7.22 -4.40 4.04
CA SER A 103 6.84 -4.09 5.42
C SER A 103 6.55 -5.37 6.21
N PRO A 104 7.50 -5.85 7.02
CA PRO A 104 7.26 -6.93 7.96
C PRO A 104 6.06 -6.66 8.89
N LYS A 105 5.88 -5.42 9.35
CA LYS A 105 4.75 -5.04 10.22
C LYS A 105 3.42 -5.12 9.48
N PHE A 106 3.39 -4.76 8.20
CA PHE A 106 2.21 -4.99 7.36
C PHE A 106 1.86 -6.48 7.33
N GLY A 107 2.85 -7.35 7.13
CA GLY A 107 2.65 -8.80 7.12
C GLY A 107 2.09 -9.34 8.43
N GLU A 108 2.58 -8.88 9.58
CA GLU A 108 2.05 -9.26 10.90
C GLU A 108 0.57 -8.87 11.04
N ILE A 109 0.23 -7.63 10.71
CA ILE A 109 -1.15 -7.13 10.79
C ILE A 109 -2.05 -7.88 9.81
N PHE A 110 -1.58 -8.10 8.59
CA PHE A 110 -2.32 -8.83 7.57
C PHE A 110 -2.65 -10.26 8.01
N HIS A 111 -1.67 -10.98 8.56
CA HIS A 111 -1.89 -12.32 9.10
C HIS A 111 -2.84 -12.32 10.30
N GLN A 112 -2.77 -11.33 11.18
CA GLN A 112 -3.71 -11.20 12.30
C GLN A 112 -5.14 -10.97 11.81
N ILE A 113 -5.35 -10.08 10.83
CA ILE A 113 -6.67 -9.84 10.24
C ILE A 113 -7.20 -11.11 9.59
N LEU A 114 -6.37 -11.82 8.83
CA LEU A 114 -6.75 -13.09 8.19
C LEU A 114 -7.12 -14.15 9.23
N PHE A 115 -6.33 -14.29 10.29
CA PHE A 115 -6.60 -15.21 11.39
C PHE A 115 -7.92 -14.89 12.11
N ASN A 116 -8.17 -13.61 12.40
CA ASN A 116 -9.42 -13.18 13.04
C ASN A 116 -10.64 -13.46 12.15
N LYS A 117 -10.54 -13.25 10.83
CA LYS A 117 -11.60 -13.60 9.88
C LYS A 117 -11.87 -15.11 9.84
N LEU A 118 -10.82 -15.93 9.90
CA LEU A 118 -10.96 -17.39 9.95
C LEU A 118 -11.66 -17.84 11.24
N LEU A 119 -11.32 -17.23 12.38
CA LEU A 119 -12.01 -17.51 13.66
C LEU A 119 -13.48 -17.12 13.61
N ASP A 120 -13.80 -15.95 13.03
CA ASP A 120 -15.17 -15.45 12.92
C ASP A 120 -16.06 -16.39 12.08
N LEU A 121 -15.52 -16.92 10.98
CA LEU A 121 -16.20 -17.93 10.15
C LEU A 121 -16.43 -19.25 10.89
N GLN A 122 -15.48 -19.67 11.74
CA GLN A 122 -15.64 -20.87 12.56
C GLN A 122 -16.72 -20.69 13.62
N SER A 123 -16.78 -19.51 14.26
CA SER A 123 -17.84 -19.21 15.24
C SER A 123 -19.25 -19.10 14.63
N HIS A 124 -19.36 -18.80 13.33
CA HIS A 124 -20.66 -18.77 12.63
C HIS A 124 -21.13 -20.14 12.14
N GLN A 125 -20.26 -21.16 12.05
CA GLN A 125 -20.66 -22.52 11.65
C GLN A 125 -21.32 -23.34 12.77
N ASP A 126 -21.22 -22.92 14.03
CA ASP A 126 -21.83 -23.59 15.18
C ASP A 126 -23.26 -23.10 15.52
N VAL A 127 -23.78 -22.08 14.81
CA VAL A 127 -25.07 -21.44 15.16
C VAL A 127 -26.23 -21.87 14.25
N ASP A 128 -25.97 -22.50 13.10
CA ASP A 128 -27.02 -22.95 12.15
C ASP A 128 -27.51 -24.40 12.37
N ASN A 129 -27.23 -25.00 13.54
CA ASN A 129 -27.57 -26.40 13.82
C ASN A 129 -28.45 -26.59 15.06
N TYR A 130 -29.40 -25.67 15.30
CA TYR A 130 -30.53 -25.89 16.23
C TYR A 130 -31.75 -25.05 15.84
N GLU A 131 -32.55 -25.51 14.87
CA GLU A 131 -34.02 -25.41 14.89
C GLU A 131 -34.65 -26.61 14.15
#